data_AF-A0A0N8RG04-F1
#
_entry.id   AF-A0A0N8RG04-F1
#
_cell.length_a   1.000
_cell.length_b   1.000
_cell.length_c   1.000
_cell.angle_alpha   90.00
_cell.angle_beta   90.00
_cell.angle_gamma   90.00
#
_symmetry.space_group_name_H-M   'P 1'
#
loop_
_entity.id
_entity.type
_entity.pdbx_description
1 polymer ?
#
loop_
_entity_poly.entity_id
_entity_poly.type
_entity_poly.pdbx_seq_one_letter_code
_entity_poly.pdbx_strand_id
1 'polypeptide(L)' 'GGAYVPLDPDYPEDRLAYMMQDSGIGLLLTQTLLLESLPVPAQVQSLCLDQDGDWLAGYSTANPENLSHPLNLAYVIYTS' A
#
# COMPACT_ATOMS: atom_id res chain seq x y z
N GLY A 1 -5.96 -11.69 1.45
CA GLY A 1 -6.24 -11.22 2.82
C GLY A 1 -5.05 -10.47 3.39
N GLY A 2 -4.67 -9.35 2.78
CA GLY A 2 -3.73 -8.42 3.39
C GLY A 2 -4.46 -7.41 4.28
N ALA A 3 -3.71 -6.72 5.14
CA ALA A 3 -4.18 -5.56 5.88
C ALA A 3 -3.56 -4.30 5.27
N TYR A 4 -4.32 -3.22 5.16
CA TYR A 4 -3.79 -1.96 4.64
C TYR A 4 -3.55 -0.93 5.74
N VAL A 5 -2.57 -0.05 5.51
CA VAL A 5 -2.29 1.14 6.30
C VAL A 5 -2.59 2.34 5.42
N PRO A 6 -3.61 3.16 5.73
CA PRO A 6 -3.85 4.38 4.98
C PRO A 6 -2.76 5.40 5.29
N LEU A 7 -2.15 5.93 4.23
CA LEU A 7 -1.17 7.01 4.29
C LEU A 7 -1.78 8.24 3.65
N ASP A 8 -1.84 9.33 4.39
CA ASP A 8 -2.32 10.63 3.91
C ASP A 8 -1.15 11.39 3.29
N PRO A 9 -1.13 11.65 1.97
CA PRO A 9 -0.04 12.38 1.31
C PRO A 9 0.17 13.81 1.85
N ASP A 10 -0.83 14.39 2.51
CA ASP A 10 -0.71 15.73 3.10
C ASP A 10 0.06 15.72 4.44
N TYR A 11 0.44 14.54 4.94
CA TYR A 11 1.28 14.42 6.12
C TYR A 11 2.74 14.80 5.85
N PRO A 12 3.44 15.38 6.85
CA PRO A 12 4.86 15.62 6.73
C PRO A 12 5.65 14.36 6.40
N GLU A 13 6.72 14.52 5.62
CA GLU A 13 7.60 13.44 5.17
C GLU A 13 8.07 12.54 6.33
N ASP A 14 8.55 13.13 7.42
CA ASP A 14 9.01 12.39 8.61
C ASP A 14 7.91 11.48 9.19
N ARG A 15 6.65 11.94 9.15
CA ARG A 15 5.50 11.17 9.66
C ARG A 15 5.19 10.00 8.74
N LEU A 16 5.22 10.22 7.43
CA LEU A 16 5.02 9.17 6.45
C LEU A 16 6.12 8.11 6.53
N ALA A 17 7.39 8.53 6.60
CA ALA A 17 8.53 7.64 6.78
C ALA A 17 8.41 6.81 8.06
N TYR A 18 8.04 7.46 9.18
CA TYR A 18 7.76 6.77 10.44
C TYR A 18 6.66 5.71 10.29
N MET A 19 5.51 6.06 9.70
CA MET A 19 4.39 5.13 9.52
C MET A 19 4.79 3.95 8.64
N MET A 20 5.53 4.17 7.55
CA MET A 20 6.00 3.09 6.67
C MET A 20 6.99 2.15 7.40
N GLN A 21 7.88 2.71 8.22
CA GLN A 21 8.87 1.92 8.96
C GLN A 21 8.24 1.15 10.13
N ASP A 22 7.37 1.78 10.91
CA ASP A 22 6.74 1.19 12.09
C ASP A 22 5.73 0.10 11.72
N SER A 23 4.95 0.32 10.65
CA SER A 23 3.98 -0.68 10.18
C SER A 23 4.62 -1.89 9.50
N GLY A 24 5.88 -1.78 9.07
CA GLY A 24 6.58 -2.86 8.36
C GLY A 24 5.95 -3.21 7.01
N ILE A 25 5.30 -2.25 6.33
CA ILE A 25 4.71 -2.51 5.00
C ILE A 25 5.78 -2.98 4.02
N GLY A 26 5.46 -4.04 3.26
CA GLY A 26 6.32 -4.52 2.16
C GLY A 26 5.91 -4.03 0.79
N LEU A 27 4.67 -3.54 0.64
CA LEU A 27 4.08 -3.10 -0.60
C LEU A 27 3.31 -1.79 -0.39
N LEU A 28 3.67 -0.76 -1.14
CA LEU A 28 2.98 0.51 -1.24
C LEU A 28 2.14 0.53 -2.53
N LEU A 29 0.82 0.68 -2.37
CA LEU A 29 -0.08 0.97 -3.48
C LEU A 29 -0.25 2.49 -3.58
N THR A 30 0.07 3.06 -4.73
CA THR A 30 0.07 4.52 -4.91
C THR A 30 -0.27 4.92 -6.35
N GLN A 31 -0.13 6.21 -6.65
CA GLN A 31 -0.22 6.78 -7.99
C GLN A 31 1.14 7.36 -8.37
N THR A 32 1.43 7.44 -9.66
CA THR A 32 2.73 7.86 -10.20
C THR A 32 3.12 9.25 -9.70
N LEU A 33 2.17 10.20 -9.68
CA LEU A 33 2.40 11.56 -9.19
C LEU A 33 2.78 11.62 -7.69
N LEU A 34 2.20 10.74 -6.88
CA LEU A 34 2.47 10.70 -5.43
C LEU A 34 3.79 10.00 -5.13
N LEU A 35 4.16 8.99 -5.92
CA LEU A 35 5.39 8.25 -5.69
C LEU A 35 6.63 9.15 -5.72
N GLU A 36 6.63 10.21 -6.54
CA GLU A 36 7.73 11.17 -6.64
C GLU A 36 7.92 12.02 -5.36
N SER A 37 6.87 12.20 -4.56
CA SER A 37 6.91 13.03 -3.34
C SER A 37 6.92 12.22 -2.03
N LEU A 38 6.75 10.90 -2.11
CA LEU A 38 6.69 10.04 -0.93
C LEU A 38 8.08 9.56 -0.49
N PRO A 39 8.39 9.55 0.82
CA PRO A 39 9.66 9.06 1.36
C PRO A 39 9.67 7.53 1.44
N VAL A 40 9.55 6.86 0.30
CA VAL A 40 9.43 5.40 0.25
C VAL A 40 10.77 4.75 0.63
N PRO A 41 10.83 3.92 1.69
CA PRO A 41 12.05 3.21 2.04
C PRO A 41 12.44 2.20 0.96
N ALA A 42 13.75 1.99 0.76
CA ALA A 42 14.28 1.11 -0.30
C ALA A 42 13.76 -0.34 -0.25
N GLN A 43 13.40 -0.85 0.94
CA GLN A 43 12.83 -2.18 1.12
C GLN A 43 11.35 -2.31 0.74
N VAL A 44 10.64 -1.20 0.50
CA VAL A 44 9.20 -1.20 0.20
C VAL A 44 9.01 -1.24 -1.32
N GLN A 45 8.34 -2.27 -1.82
CA GLN A 45 7.97 -2.33 -3.23
C GLN A 45 6.82 -1.35 -3.49
N SER A 46 6.88 -0.62 -4.60
CA SER A 46 5.80 0.32 -4.97
C SER A 46 5.08 -0.16 -6.22
N LEU A 47 3.75 -0.06 -6.21
CA LEU A 47 2.89 -0.34 -7.36
C LEU A 47 2.02 0.89 -7.64
N CYS A 48 2.22 1.49 -8.80
CA CYS A 48 1.39 2.59 -9.29
C CYS A 48 0.16 2.03 -10.00
N LEU A 49 -1.03 2.36 -9.49
CA LEU A 49 -2.29 1.84 -10.06
C LEU A 49 -2.67 2.52 -11.38
N ASP A 50 -2.14 3.72 -11.62
CA ASP A 50 -2.35 4.58 -12.79
C ASP A 50 -1.33 4.36 -13.91
N GLN A 51 -0.56 3.27 -13.84
CA GLN A 51 0.43 2.93 -14.87
C GLN A 51 -0.21 2.66 -16.24
N ASP A 52 0.50 3.00 -17.32
CA ASP A 52 0.00 2.92 -18.68
C ASP A 52 -0.38 1.49 -19.12
N GLY A 53 -1.43 1.41 -19.94
CA GLY A 53 -1.92 0.17 -20.53
C GLY A 53 -2.76 -0.69 -19.58
N ASP A 54 -3.24 -1.83 -20.09
CA ASP A 54 -4.03 -2.78 -19.30
C ASP A 54 -3.10 -3.81 -18.64
N TRP A 55 -2.39 -3.37 -17.60
CA TRP A 55 -1.47 -4.21 -16.84
C TRP A 55 -2.17 -5.33 -16.04
N LEU A 56 -3.49 -5.27 -15.93
CA LEU A 56 -4.33 -6.29 -15.30
C LEU A 56 -4.83 -7.34 -16.29
N ALA A 57 -4.71 -7.13 -17.61
CA ALA A 57 -5.26 -8.00 -18.65
C ALA A 57 -4.90 -9.49 -18.52
N GLY A 58 -3.73 -9.81 -17.94
CA GLY A 58 -3.26 -11.17 -17.73
C GLY A 58 -3.72 -11.84 -16.42
N TYR A 59 -4.40 -11.10 -15.54
CA TYR A 59 -4.83 -11.60 -14.23
C TYR A 59 -6.26 -12.15 -14.28
N SER A 60 -6.55 -13.10 -13.39
CA SER A 60 -7.88 -13.68 -13.27
C SER A 60 -8.92 -12.64 -12.80
N THR A 61 -10.10 -12.69 -13.39
CA THR A 61 -11.28 -11.91 -12.95
C THR A 61 -12.16 -12.68 -11.97
N ALA A 62 -11.85 -13.95 -11.69
CA ALA A 62 -12.57 -14.74 -10.71
C ALA A 62 -12.24 -14.27 -9.28
N ASN A 63 -13.18 -14.50 -8.36
CA ASN A 63 -12.90 -14.26 -6.95
C ASN A 63 -11.67 -15.06 -6.50
N PRO A 64 -10.73 -14.43 -5.76
CA PRO A 64 -9.60 -15.16 -5.21
C PRO A 64 -10.07 -16.20 -4.19
N GLU A 65 -9.26 -17.22 -3.98
CA GLU A 65 -9.48 -18.17 -2.90
C GLU A 65 -9.49 -17.44 -1.55
N ASN A 66 -10.43 -17.80 -0.67
CA ASN A 66 -10.51 -17.20 0.65
C ASN A 66 -9.46 -17.79 1.57
N LEU A 67 -8.30 -17.13 1.63
CA LEU A 67 -7.19 -17.47 2.52
C LEU A 67 -7.24 -16.72 3.86
N SER A 68 -8.23 -15.86 4.08
CA SER A 68 -8.33 -15.03 5.29
C SER A 68 -9.07 -15.74 6.43
N HIS A 69 -8.59 -15.55 7.65
CA HIS A 69 -9.24 -15.97 8.89
C HIS A 69 -9.90 -14.76 9.58
N PRO A 70 -11.01 -14.92 10.32
CA PRO A 70 -11.68 -13.82 11.04
C PRO A 70 -10.80 -13.03 12.02
N LEU A 71 -9.67 -13.60 12.44
CA LEU A 71 -8.71 -12.98 13.34
C LEU A 71 -7.56 -12.27 12.61
N ASN A 72 -7.52 -12.31 11.27
CA ASN A 72 -6.55 -11.53 10.52
C ASN A 72 -6.92 -10.06 10.53
N LEU A 73 -5.90 -9.20 10.54
CA LEU A 73 -6.09 -7.76 10.41
C LEU A 73 -6.72 -7.43 9.05
N ALA A 74 -7.68 -6.52 9.07
CA ALA A 74 -8.25 -5.92 7.85
C ALA A 74 -7.56 -4.60 7.52
N TYR A 75 -7.25 -3.80 8.55
CA TYR A 75 -6.55 -2.53 8.43
C TYR A 75 -5.83 -2.19 9.74
N VAL A 76 -4.86 -1.27 9.65
CA VAL A 76 -4.27 -0.58 10.79
C VAL A 76 -4.36 0.91 10.52
N ILE A 77 -5.02 1.67 11.40
CA ILE A 77 -5.17 3.12 11.28
C ILE A 77 -4.36 3.77 12.40
N TYR A 78 -3.45 4.67 12.03
CA TYR A 78 -2.72 5.48 12.99
C TYR A 78 -3.60 6.63 13.48
N THR A 79 -3.77 6.71 14.79
CA THR A 79 -4.39 7.84 15.48
C THR A 79 -3.37 8.52 16.39
N SER A 80 -3.62 9.78 16.75
CA SER A 80 -2.83 10.46 17.78
C SER A 80 -3.12 9.92 19.17
#